data_AF-A0A2J6PLX5-F1
#
_entry.id   AF-A0A2J6PLX5-F1
#
_cell.length_a   1.000
_cell.length_b   1.000
_cell.length_c   1.000
_cell.angle_alpha   90.00
_cell.angle_beta   90.00
_cell.angle_gamma   90.00
#
_symmetry.space_group_name_H-M   'P 1'
#
loop_
_entity.id
_entity.type
_entity.pdbx_description
1 polymer ?
#
loop_
_entity_poly.entity_id
_entity_poly.type
_entity_poly.pdbx_seq_one_letter_code
_entity_poly.pdbx_strand_id
1 'polypeptide(L)'
;MYDKIWEEVKTLKENGIKVMALLGGAAGVTYSKLNGTDDEFNAYYQPLLALLKRKKKHNLDGLDIYIEEKVSISVPLRLINALYQDLGPSSILTMAPLAAALSDKDGSNLSGFSYFTLDTLTTIPCTTSSPFNLISFYNVQFYSGFARSLSTKAS
;
A
#
# COMPACT_ATOMS: atom_id res chain seq x y z
N MET A 1 -12.47 13.68 20.49
CA MET A 1 -11.05 13.52 20.88
C MET A 1 -10.26 12.85 19.77
N TYR A 2 -10.24 13.44 18.57
CA TYR A 2 -9.18 13.36 17.54
C TYR A 2 -9.41 14.50 16.52
N ASP A 3 -10.23 15.49 16.84
CA ASP A 3 -10.82 16.40 15.86
C ASP A 3 -9.79 17.42 15.34
N LYS A 4 -8.77 17.75 16.16
CA LYS A 4 -7.65 18.60 15.77
C LYS A 4 -6.87 18.08 14.56
N ILE A 5 -6.57 16.77 14.52
CA ILE A 5 -5.85 16.18 13.37
C ILE A 5 -6.66 16.39 12.09
N TRP A 6 -7.99 16.22 12.16
CA TRP A 6 -8.85 16.36 10.99
C TRP A 6 -9.01 17.80 10.52
N GLU A 7 -8.94 18.77 11.44
CA GLU A 7 -8.84 20.19 11.10
C GLU A 7 -7.52 20.50 10.38
N GLU A 8 -6.39 19.99 10.89
CA GLU A 8 -5.07 20.15 10.27
C GLU A 8 -5.01 19.49 8.88
N VAL A 9 -5.61 18.30 8.71
CA VAL A 9 -5.76 17.65 7.40
C VAL A 9 -6.52 18.55 6.44
N LYS A 10 -7.61 19.20 6.87
CA LYS A 10 -8.35 20.14 6.02
C LYS A 10 -7.46 21.29 5.56
N THR A 11 -6.68 21.89 6.47
CA THR A 11 -5.75 22.98 6.14
C THR A 11 -4.68 22.54 5.14
N LEU A 12 -4.07 21.36 5.31
CA LEU A 12 -3.09 20.83 4.37
C LEU A 12 -3.69 20.67 2.97
N LYS A 13 -4.91 20.12 2.89
CA LYS A 13 -5.61 19.90 1.62
C LYS A 13 -6.02 21.19 0.92
N GLU A 14 -6.45 22.21 1.66
CA GLU A 14 -6.73 23.55 1.13
C GLU A 14 -5.48 24.19 0.51
N ASN A 15 -4.29 23.79 0.96
CA ASN A 15 -3.01 24.21 0.38
C ASN A 15 -2.48 23.25 -0.70
N GLY A 16 -3.33 22.35 -1.21
CA GLY A 16 -2.98 21.44 -2.32
C GLY A 16 -2.15 20.22 -1.91
N ILE A 17 -1.89 20.02 -0.62
CA ILE A 17 -1.12 18.86 -0.13
C ILE A 17 -2.02 17.62 -0.12
N LYS A 18 -1.49 16.51 -0.63
CA LYS A 18 -2.16 15.21 -0.57
C LYS A 18 -1.99 14.60 0.81
N VAL A 19 -3.09 14.16 1.41
CA VAL A 19 -3.08 13.53 2.73
C VAL A 19 -3.58 12.09 2.60
N MET A 20 -2.76 11.15 3.05
CA MET A 20 -3.03 9.71 2.97
C MET A 20 -3.01 9.10 4.38
N ALA A 21 -3.65 7.94 4.53
CA ALA A 21 -3.45 7.09 5.70
C ALA A 21 -2.41 6.03 5.39
N LEU A 22 -1.76 5.50 6.43
CA LEU A 22 -0.90 4.32 6.35
C LEU A 22 -1.60 3.15 7.05
N LEU A 23 -1.60 1.98 6.41
CA LEU A 23 -2.11 0.74 6.97
C LEU A 23 -0.95 -0.24 7.24
N GLY A 24 -0.89 -0.77 8.46
CA GLY A 24 0.07 -1.81 8.83
C GLY A 24 1.33 -1.27 9.51
N GLY A 25 2.49 -1.70 9.03
CA GLY A 25 3.79 -1.50 9.68
C GLY A 25 4.16 -2.56 10.72
N ALA A 26 5.14 -2.23 11.57
CA ALA A 26 5.86 -3.14 12.44
C ALA A 26 5.04 -3.95 13.45
N ALA A 27 3.76 -3.60 13.68
CA ALA A 27 2.87 -4.40 14.52
C ALA A 27 2.58 -5.78 13.92
N GLY A 28 2.61 -5.93 12.59
CA GLY A 28 2.65 -7.22 11.89
C GLY A 28 1.42 -8.13 12.01
N VAL A 29 0.23 -7.58 12.30
CA VAL A 29 -1.03 -8.36 12.46
C VAL A 29 -2.14 -7.90 11.51
N THR A 30 -1.90 -6.89 10.69
CA THR A 30 -2.99 -6.27 9.91
C THR A 30 -3.39 -7.13 8.70
N TYR A 31 -2.42 -7.62 7.95
CA TYR A 31 -2.63 -8.31 6.68
C TYR A 31 -3.01 -9.78 6.86
N SER A 32 -2.55 -10.42 7.94
CA SER A 32 -3.04 -11.75 8.32
C SER A 32 -4.56 -11.76 8.58
N LYS A 33 -5.14 -10.66 9.08
CA LYS A 33 -6.62 -10.51 9.22
C LYS A 33 -7.36 -10.34 7.90
N LEU A 34 -6.66 -9.97 6.82
CA LEU A 34 -7.21 -9.82 5.48
C LEU A 34 -7.03 -11.09 4.62
N ASN A 35 -6.46 -12.17 5.18
CA ASN A 35 -6.14 -13.42 4.50
C ASN A 35 -7.21 -14.52 4.69
N GLY A 36 -8.45 -14.14 4.97
CA GLY A 36 -9.56 -15.05 5.25
C GLY A 36 -10.51 -15.28 4.07
N THR A 37 -11.61 -15.93 4.40
CA THR A 37 -12.84 -16.00 3.57
C THR A 37 -13.38 -14.61 3.25
N ASP A 38 -14.39 -14.53 2.39
CA ASP A 38 -15.02 -13.25 2.04
C ASP A 38 -15.64 -12.54 3.24
N ASP A 39 -16.30 -13.28 4.14
CA ASP A 39 -16.88 -12.71 5.34
C ASP A 39 -15.81 -12.19 6.30
N GLU A 40 -14.73 -12.95 6.50
CA GLU A 40 -13.60 -12.54 7.34
C GLU A 40 -12.90 -11.30 6.77
N PHE A 41 -12.63 -11.27 5.46
CA PHE A 41 -12.06 -10.10 4.80
C PHE A 41 -12.97 -8.89 4.97
N ASN A 42 -14.27 -9.04 4.70
CA ASN A 42 -15.23 -7.94 4.77
C ASN A 42 -15.38 -7.39 6.19
N ALA A 43 -15.26 -8.22 7.23
CA ALA A 43 -15.31 -7.80 8.62
C ALA A 43 -14.22 -6.76 8.97
N TYR A 44 -13.04 -6.85 8.35
CA TYR A 44 -11.94 -5.89 8.54
C TYR A 44 -11.87 -4.82 7.45
N TYR A 45 -12.20 -5.16 6.22
CA TYR A 45 -12.14 -4.27 5.06
C TYR A 45 -13.21 -3.18 5.11
N GLN A 46 -14.46 -3.51 5.47
CA GLN A 46 -15.55 -2.52 5.46
C GLN A 46 -15.33 -1.37 6.45
N PRO A 47 -14.85 -1.59 7.69
CA PRO A 47 -14.47 -0.49 8.59
C PRO A 47 -13.35 0.40 8.03
N LEU A 48 -12.33 -0.20 7.41
CA LEU A 48 -11.25 0.55 6.74
C LEU A 48 -11.82 1.41 5.60
N LEU A 49 -12.64 0.81 4.75
CA LEU A 49 -13.26 1.49 3.62
C LEU A 49 -14.13 2.66 4.08
N ALA A 50 -14.94 2.46 5.12
CA ALA A 50 -15.77 3.51 5.72
C ALA A 50 -14.91 4.68 6.24
N LEU A 51 -13.74 4.39 6.83
CA LEU A 51 -12.80 5.42 7.26
C LEU A 51 -12.26 6.23 6.07
N LEU A 52 -11.89 5.58 4.98
CA LEU A 52 -11.34 6.22 3.77
C LEU A 52 -12.41 7.01 3.00
N LYS A 53 -13.64 6.50 2.92
CA LYS A 53 -14.77 7.17 2.26
C LYS A 53 -15.35 8.34 3.05
N ARG A 54 -14.94 8.57 4.30
CA ARG A 54 -15.49 9.64 5.16
C ARG A 54 -15.01 11.03 4.75
N LYS A 55 -15.45 11.51 3.58
CA LYS A 55 -15.04 12.79 2.98
C LYS A 55 -15.30 14.00 3.85
N LYS A 56 -16.40 14.03 4.61
CA LYS A 56 -16.73 15.16 5.49
C LYS A 56 -15.77 15.33 6.67
N LYS A 57 -15.14 14.24 7.14
CA LYS A 57 -14.31 14.26 8.35
C LYS A 57 -12.83 14.08 8.02
N HIS A 58 -12.49 13.14 7.15
CA HIS A 58 -11.12 12.74 6.93
C HIS A 58 -10.59 13.21 5.57
N ASN A 59 -11.45 13.20 4.55
CA ASN A 59 -11.11 13.59 3.18
C ASN A 59 -9.75 13.05 2.71
N LEU A 60 -9.44 11.78 2.94
CA LEU A 60 -8.15 11.22 2.53
C LEU A 60 -8.08 11.10 1.00
N ASP A 61 -6.88 11.29 0.46
CA ASP A 61 -6.56 11.16 -0.96
C ASP A 61 -6.11 9.75 -1.34
N GLY A 62 -5.77 8.92 -0.35
CA GLY A 62 -5.18 7.62 -0.61
C GLY A 62 -4.82 6.81 0.63
N LEU A 63 -4.22 5.64 0.36
CA LEU A 63 -3.75 4.68 1.35
C LEU A 63 -2.34 4.19 0.99
N ASP A 64 -1.43 4.23 1.96
CA ASP A 64 -0.14 3.54 1.90
C ASP A 64 -0.27 2.16 2.55
N ILE A 65 -0.02 1.12 1.75
CA ILE A 65 -0.14 -0.29 2.12
C ILE A 65 1.25 -0.78 2.57
N TYR A 66 1.52 -0.66 3.86
CA TYR A 66 2.83 -0.98 4.44
C TYR A 66 2.82 -2.37 5.09
N ILE A 67 3.32 -3.39 4.37
CA ILE A 67 3.30 -4.79 4.77
C ILE A 67 4.65 -5.22 5.38
N GLU A 68 4.68 -5.37 6.71
CA GLU A 68 5.81 -5.95 7.47
C GLU A 68 5.46 -7.30 8.11
N GLU A 69 4.63 -8.10 7.45
CA GLU A 69 4.33 -9.46 7.85
C GLU A 69 4.30 -10.38 6.61
N LYS A 70 4.75 -11.63 6.76
CA LYS A 70 4.79 -12.58 5.66
C LYS A 70 3.39 -13.08 5.33
N VAL A 71 2.85 -12.66 4.19
CA VAL A 71 1.54 -13.10 3.67
C VAL A 71 1.64 -13.57 2.22
N SER A 72 0.64 -14.33 1.77
CA SER A 72 0.51 -14.67 0.35
C SER A 72 0.26 -13.41 -0.49
N ILE A 73 0.77 -13.40 -1.73
CA ILE A 73 0.53 -12.32 -2.71
C ILE A 73 -0.96 -12.08 -2.98
N SER A 74 -1.82 -13.09 -2.77
CA SER A 74 -3.27 -12.96 -2.90
C SER A 74 -3.86 -11.93 -1.95
N VAL A 75 -3.24 -11.69 -0.79
CA VAL A 75 -3.72 -10.74 0.23
C VAL A 75 -3.62 -9.29 -0.25
N PRO A 76 -2.44 -8.74 -0.59
CA PRO A 76 -2.34 -7.39 -1.14
C PRO A 76 -3.08 -7.26 -2.46
N LEU A 77 -3.05 -8.27 -3.33
CA LEU A 77 -3.75 -8.22 -4.61
C LEU A 77 -5.26 -8.05 -4.43
N ARG A 78 -5.87 -8.81 -3.51
CA ARG A 78 -7.28 -8.68 -3.16
C ARG A 78 -7.59 -7.28 -2.61
N LEU A 79 -6.77 -6.79 -1.67
CA LEU A 79 -6.96 -5.48 -1.05
C LEU A 79 -6.87 -4.34 -2.08
N ILE A 80 -5.84 -4.34 -2.92
CA ILE A 80 -5.60 -3.30 -3.94
C ILE A 80 -6.77 -3.26 -4.94
N ASN A 81 -7.21 -4.42 -5.43
CA ASN A 81 -8.35 -4.49 -6.34
C ASN A 81 -9.64 -3.97 -5.69
N ALA A 82 -9.93 -4.38 -4.46
CA ALA A 82 -11.11 -3.92 -3.73
C ALA A 82 -11.05 -2.39 -3.53
N LEU A 83 -9.92 -1.85 -3.05
CA LEU A 83 -9.74 -0.40 -2.86
C LEU A 83 -9.90 0.37 -4.18
N TYR A 84 -9.34 -0.11 -5.28
CA TYR A 84 -9.48 0.55 -6.57
C TYR A 84 -10.94 0.57 -7.05
N GLN A 85 -11.65 -0.56 -6.93
CA GLN A 85 -13.07 -0.65 -7.30
C GLN A 85 -13.93 0.28 -6.44
N ASP A 86 -13.68 0.31 -5.13
CA ASP A 86 -14.52 1.04 -4.19
C ASP A 86 -14.22 2.53 -4.05
N LEU A 87 -12.96 2.93 -4.18
CA LEU A 87 -12.52 4.32 -4.05
C LEU A 87 -12.35 5.03 -5.40
N GLY A 88 -12.26 4.27 -6.48
CA GLY A 88 -12.10 4.77 -7.84
C GLY A 88 -10.68 5.20 -8.20
N PRO A 89 -10.44 5.49 -9.50
CA PRO A 89 -9.10 5.71 -10.06
C PRO A 89 -8.41 7.00 -9.59
N SER A 90 -9.11 7.91 -8.93
CA SER A 90 -8.51 9.12 -8.35
C SER A 90 -7.77 8.86 -7.04
N SER A 91 -7.94 7.68 -6.45
CA SER A 91 -7.37 7.35 -5.14
C SER A 91 -5.91 6.92 -5.28
N ILE A 92 -5.05 7.52 -4.47
CA ILE A 92 -3.61 7.23 -4.49
C ILE A 92 -3.36 5.97 -3.65
N LEU A 93 -2.87 4.90 -4.28
CA LEU A 93 -2.48 3.69 -3.57
C LEU A 93 -0.97 3.54 -3.68
N THR A 94 -0.28 3.46 -2.54
CA THR A 94 1.18 3.28 -2.49
C THR A 94 1.53 2.06 -1.66
N MET A 95 2.76 1.60 -1.76
CA MET A 95 3.32 0.57 -0.89
C MET A 95 4.70 0.98 -0.40
N ALA A 96 5.15 0.41 0.73
CA ALA A 96 6.43 0.77 1.34
C ALA A 96 7.40 -0.43 1.43
N PRO A 97 7.90 -0.97 0.30
CA PRO A 97 8.84 -2.10 0.31
C PRO A 97 10.22 -1.70 0.84
N LEU A 98 10.95 -2.68 1.36
CA LEU A 98 12.40 -2.56 1.55
C LEU A 98 13.11 -2.41 0.20
N ALA A 99 14.21 -1.65 0.16
CA ALA A 99 15.02 -1.51 -1.06
C ALA A 99 15.51 -2.86 -1.62
N ALA A 100 15.94 -3.78 -0.74
CA ALA A 100 16.32 -5.14 -1.14
C ALA A 100 15.18 -5.91 -1.85
N ALA A 101 13.93 -5.67 -1.48
CA ALA A 101 12.77 -6.34 -2.09
C ALA A 101 12.47 -5.88 -3.52
N LEU A 102 13.03 -4.73 -3.93
CA LEU A 102 12.97 -4.21 -5.30
C LEU A 102 14.27 -4.38 -6.08
N SER A 103 15.33 -4.88 -5.45
CA SER A 103 16.63 -5.08 -6.11
C SER A 103 16.74 -6.46 -6.77
N ASP A 104 16.03 -7.45 -6.25
CA ASP A 104 16.00 -8.82 -6.74
C ASP A 104 14.60 -9.42 -6.51
N LYS A 105 14.07 -10.13 -7.51
CA LYS A 105 12.77 -10.79 -7.43
C LYS A 105 12.70 -11.84 -6.32
N ASP A 106 13.85 -12.44 -5.98
CA ASP A 106 14.03 -13.43 -4.92
C ASP A 106 14.75 -12.82 -3.69
N GLY A 107 14.90 -11.49 -3.67
CA GLY A 107 15.60 -10.75 -2.62
C GLY A 107 14.90 -10.75 -1.27
N SER A 108 15.65 -10.36 -0.24
CA SER A 108 15.12 -10.27 1.13
C SER A 108 13.95 -9.27 1.21
N ASN A 109 12.85 -9.72 1.81
CA ASN A 109 11.65 -8.91 2.02
C ASN A 109 10.98 -9.25 3.36
N LEU A 110 10.15 -8.32 3.84
CA LEU A 110 9.31 -8.54 5.03
C LEU A 110 7.92 -9.08 4.68
N SER A 111 7.47 -8.87 3.44
CA SER A 111 6.07 -9.01 3.05
C SER A 111 5.68 -10.44 2.61
N GLY A 112 6.65 -11.33 2.36
CA GLY A 112 6.40 -12.74 2.02
C GLY A 112 6.10 -13.03 0.55
N PHE A 113 6.10 -12.01 -0.32
CA PHE A 113 5.85 -12.14 -1.76
C PHE A 113 6.82 -11.26 -2.57
N SER A 114 6.91 -11.52 -3.88
CA SER A 114 7.72 -10.72 -4.81
C SER A 114 6.97 -9.47 -5.28
N TYR A 115 7.56 -8.30 -5.07
CA TYR A 115 7.00 -7.02 -5.54
C TYR A 115 7.00 -6.92 -7.07
N PHE A 116 7.91 -7.60 -7.77
CA PHE A 116 7.92 -7.68 -9.23
C PHE A 116 6.68 -8.42 -9.77
N THR A 117 6.34 -9.54 -9.15
CA THR A 117 5.13 -10.29 -9.49
C THR A 117 3.88 -9.47 -9.17
N LEU A 118 3.85 -8.80 -8.01
CA LEU A 118 2.71 -7.95 -7.64
C LEU A 118 2.51 -6.82 -8.65
N ASP A 119 3.57 -6.09 -9.00
CA ASP A 119 3.54 -4.97 -9.95
C ASP A 119 3.02 -5.39 -11.32
N THR A 120 3.41 -6.58 -11.79
CA THR A 120 2.90 -7.17 -13.03
C THR A 120 1.40 -7.46 -12.93
N LEU A 121 0.94 -8.02 -11.80
CA LEU A 121 -0.46 -8.39 -11.59
C LEU A 121 -1.37 -7.19 -11.34
N THR A 122 -0.84 -6.06 -10.88
CA THR A 122 -1.59 -4.80 -10.69
C THR A 122 -1.51 -3.88 -11.90
N THR A 123 -0.77 -4.24 -12.94
CA THR A 123 -0.71 -3.48 -14.18
C THR A 123 -1.82 -3.93 -15.13
N ILE A 124 -2.73 -3.00 -15.46
CA ILE A 124 -3.76 -3.16 -16.46
C ILE A 124 -3.15 -2.83 -17.84
N PRO A 125 -3.06 -3.80 -18.76
CA PRO A 125 -2.59 -3.54 -20.10
C PRO A 125 -3.63 -2.71 -20.85
N CYS A 126 -3.16 -1.76 -21.65
CA CYS A 126 -4.00 -0.96 -22.54
C CYS A 126 -3.42 -0.97 -23.94
N THR A 127 -4.27 -1.12 -24.96
CA THR A 127 -3.86 -1.11 -26.37
C THR A 127 -3.88 0.29 -26.98
N THR A 128 -4.56 1.24 -26.33
CA THR A 128 -4.80 2.60 -26.85
C THR A 128 -4.10 3.70 -26.06
N SER A 129 -3.48 3.35 -24.93
CA SER A 129 -2.72 4.26 -24.07
C SER A 129 -1.59 3.51 -23.37
N SER A 130 -0.76 4.22 -22.61
CA SER A 130 0.19 3.58 -21.69
C SER A 130 -0.54 2.64 -20.73
N PRO A 131 0.10 1.51 -20.33
CA PRO A 131 -0.41 0.65 -19.26
C PRO A 131 -0.68 1.44 -17.99
N PHE A 132 -1.71 1.04 -17.25
CA PHE A 132 -2.11 1.68 -15.99
C PHE A 132 -1.85 0.74 -14.83
N ASN A 133 -1.09 1.17 -13.82
CA ASN A 133 -0.87 0.38 -12.62
C ASN A 133 -1.79 0.86 -11.49
N LEU A 134 -2.43 -0.08 -10.79
CA LEU A 134 -3.26 0.23 -9.62
C LEU A 134 -2.43 0.84 -8.46
N ILE A 135 -1.12 0.56 -8.42
CA ILE A 135 -0.18 1.14 -7.46
C ILE A 135 0.45 2.38 -8.10
N SER A 136 0.32 3.53 -7.43
CA SER A 136 0.82 4.82 -7.92
C SER A 136 2.34 4.93 -7.86
N PHE A 137 2.95 4.50 -6.75
CA PHE A 137 4.41 4.44 -6.59
C PHE A 137 4.78 3.65 -5.30
N TYR A 138 6.09 3.39 -5.14
CA TYR A 138 6.65 2.70 -3.98
C TYR A 138 7.45 3.66 -3.08
N ASN A 139 7.09 3.75 -1.79
CA ASN A 139 7.83 4.43 -0.72
C ASN A 139 9.00 3.56 -0.25
N VAL A 140 10.01 3.41 -1.11
CA VAL A 140 11.11 2.46 -0.90
C VAL A 140 11.96 2.83 0.31
N GLN A 141 12.18 1.86 1.20
CA GLN A 141 12.93 2.07 2.43
C GLN A 141 14.43 1.81 2.23
N PHE A 142 15.20 2.89 2.22
CA PHE A 142 16.67 2.87 2.13
C PHE A 142 17.36 3.02 3.50
N TYR A 143 16.77 2.44 4.54
CA TYR A 143 17.27 2.53 5.92
C TYR A 143 17.28 1.14 6.60
N SER A 144 17.64 1.09 7.89
CA SER A 144 17.69 -0.14 8.71
C SER A 144 18.56 -1.27 8.14
N GLY A 145 19.58 -0.94 7.34
CA GLY A 145 20.50 -1.92 6.74
C GLY A 145 19.96 -2.62 5.48
N PHE A 146 18.74 -2.31 5.04
CA PHE A 146 18.08 -2.97 3.89
C PHE A 146 18.45 -2.39 2.52
N ALA A 147 19.36 -1.41 2.48
CA ALA A 147 19.92 -0.85 1.24
C ALA A 147 21.14 -1.63 0.71
N ARG A 148 21.58 -2.71 1.37
CA ARG A 148 22.73 -3.52 0.91
C ARG A 148 22.30 -4.76 0.14
N SER A 149 22.38 -4.67 -1.18
CA SER A 149 22.78 -5.77 -2.05
C SER A 149 23.91 -5.30 -2.97
N LEU A 150 25.06 -4.97 -2.38
CA LEU A 150 26.34 -4.95 -3.09
C LEU A 150 27.36 -5.59 -2.17
N SER A 151 27.58 -6.89 -2.36
CA SER A 151 28.85 -7.51 -2.03
C SER A 151 29.92 -6.75 -2.82
N THR A 152 30.60 -5.80 -2.18
CA THR A 152 31.94 -5.41 -2.63
C THR A 152 32.83 -6.63 -2.40
N LYS A 153 32.89 -7.54 -3.37
CA LYS A 153 34.10 -8.32 -3.56
C LYS A 153 35.15 -7.30 -3.97
N ALA A 154 35.94 -6.85 -3.02
CA ALA A 154 37.24 -6.30 -3.32
C ALA A 154 38.06 -7.46 -3.91
N SER A 155 38.15 -7.49 -5.24
CA SER A 155 39.21 -8.19 -5.96
C SER A 155 40.44 -7.31 -5.99
#